data_AF-A0A3N1A5Y0-F1
#
_entry.id   AF-A0A3N1A5Y0-F1
#
_cell.length_a   1.000
_cell.length_b   1.000
_cell.length_c   1.000
_cell.angle_alpha   90.00
_cell.angle_beta   90.00
_cell.angle_gamma   90.00
#
_symmetry.space_group_name_H-M   'P 1'
#
loop_
_entity.id
_entity.type
_entity.pdbx_description
1 polymer ?
#
loop_
_entity_poly.entity_id
_entity_poly.type
_entity_poly.pdbx_seq_one_letter_code
_entity_poly.pdbx_strand_id
1 'polypeptide(L)' 'MAALRGLLTATILIRAATDHAAAIARDRWRRTHQTTAMISHYRRRGDPLPPHLRI' A
#
# COMPACT_ATOMS: atom_id res chain seq x y z
N MET A 1 18.25 28.20 6.90
CA MET A 1 17.50 26.96 7.19
C MET A 1 16.35 26.65 6.22
N ALA A 2 15.59 27.64 5.72
CA ALA A 2 14.48 27.40 4.80
C ALA A 2 14.92 26.83 3.42
N ALA A 3 16.04 27.32 2.87
CA ALA A 3 16.57 26.84 1.59
C ALA A 3 17.01 25.36 1.64
N LEU A 4 17.62 24.91 2.76
CA LEU A 4 18.02 23.52 2.96
C LEU A 4 16.79 22.59 3.04
N ARG A 5 15.72 23.04 3.71
CA ARG A 5 14.44 22.31 3.75
C ARG A 5 13.81 22.20 2.36
N GLY A 6 13.81 23.29 1.59
CA GLY A 6 13.33 23.27 0.20
C GLY A 6 14.13 22.31 -0.69
N LEU A 7 15.45 22.31 -0.57
CA LEU A 7 16.34 21.42 -1.30
C LEU A 7 16.13 19.95 -0.92
N LEU A 8 15.95 19.65 0.39
CA LEU A 8 15.65 18.31 0.87
C LEU A 8 14.28 17.82 0.37
N THR A 9 13.24 18.65 0.42
CA THR A 9 11.92 18.29 -0.11
C THR A 9 11.98 18.04 -1.61
N ALA A 10 12.67 18.88 -2.39
CA ALA A 10 12.82 18.68 -3.83
C ALA A 10 13.59 17.39 -4.17
N THR A 11 14.70 17.12 -3.48
CA THR A 11 15.53 15.92 -3.73
C THR A 11 14.90 14.63 -3.21
N ILE A 12 14.20 14.67 -2.08
CA ILE A 12 13.46 13.51 -1.53
C ILE A 12 12.24 13.18 -2.40
N LEU A 13 11.49 14.19 -2.85
CA LEU A 13 10.34 13.96 -3.74
C LEU A 13 10.78 13.46 -5.12
N ILE A 14 11.89 13.96 -5.66
CA ILE A 14 12.48 13.44 -6.92
C ILE A 14 13.00 12.01 -6.75
N ARG A 15 13.60 11.67 -5.60
CA ARG A 15 14.06 10.31 -5.29
C ARG A 15 12.91 9.34 -5.00
N ALA A 16 11.84 9.81 -4.39
CA ALA A 16 10.61 9.05 -4.19
C ALA A 16 9.81 8.88 -5.50
N ALA A 17 9.96 9.81 -6.46
CA ALA A 17 9.43 9.69 -7.80
C ALA A 17 10.20 8.69 -8.68
N THR A 18 11.40 8.23 -8.28
CA THR A 18 12.28 7.42 -9.15
C THR A 18 12.05 5.90 -9.08
N ASP A 19 11.06 5.41 -8.32
CA ASP A 19 10.67 4.00 -8.43
C ASP A 19 9.16 3.80 -8.30
N HIS A 20 8.43 4.37 -9.26
CA HIS A 20 7.00 4.15 -9.41
C HIS A 20 6.66 2.65 -9.46
N ALA A 21 7.54 1.81 -10.02
CA ALA A 21 7.33 0.37 -10.05
C ALA A 21 7.36 -0.25 -8.65
N ALA A 22 8.32 0.13 -7.78
CA ALA A 22 8.34 -0.32 -6.39
C ALA A 22 7.17 0.24 -5.57
N ALA A 23 6.73 1.47 -5.83
CA ALA A 23 5.54 2.03 -5.19
C ALA A 23 4.28 1.24 -5.56
N ILE A 24 4.09 0.95 -6.85
CA ILE A 24 3.00 0.11 -7.36
C ILE A 24 3.09 -1.31 -6.79
N ALA A 25 4.28 -1.90 -6.75
CA ALA A 25 4.50 -3.24 -6.20
C ALA A 25 4.15 -3.30 -4.71
N ARG A 26 4.54 -2.28 -3.93
CA ARG A 26 4.22 -2.18 -2.50
C ARG A 26 2.72 -1.99 -2.26
N ASP A 27 2.06 -1.14 -3.05
CA ASP A 27 0.60 -0.96 -2.96
C ASP A 27 -0.13 -2.25 -3.32
N ARG A 28 0.26 -2.91 -4.41
CA ARG A 28 -0.30 -4.20 -4.83
C ARG A 28 -0.12 -5.27 -3.74
N TRP A 29 1.08 -5.39 -3.18
CA TRP A 29 1.36 -6.32 -2.08
C TRP A 29 0.47 -6.03 -0.87
N ARG A 30 0.35 -4.75 -0.47
CA ARG A 30 -0.49 -4.33 0.66
C ARG A 30 -1.95 -4.71 0.44
N ARG A 31 -2.52 -4.42 -0.73
CA ARG A 31 -3.92 -4.73 -1.05
C ARG A 31 -4.15 -6.24 -1.03
N THR A 32 -3.28 -7.03 -1.67
CA THR A 32 -3.37 -8.50 -1.66
C THR A 32 -3.28 -9.07 -0.25
N HIS A 33 -2.35 -8.57 0.56
CA HIS A 33 -2.19 -9.00 1.95
C HIS A 33 -3.44 -8.68 2.78
N GLN A 34 -3.96 -7.45 2.68
CA GLN A 34 -5.17 -7.02 3.39
C GLN A 34 -6.38 -7.86 3.00
N THR A 35 -6.60 -8.09 1.70
CA THR A 35 -7.69 -8.95 1.20
C THR A 35 -7.57 -10.36 1.77
N THR A 36 -6.38 -10.96 1.72
CA THR A 36 -6.14 -12.31 2.26
C THR A 36 -6.38 -12.37 3.77
N ALA A 37 -5.90 -11.37 4.51
CA ALA A 37 -6.11 -11.29 5.95
C ALA A 37 -7.60 -11.15 6.30
N MET A 38 -8.35 -10.36 5.53
CA MET A 38 -9.79 -10.19 5.72
C MET A 38 -10.55 -11.48 5.43
N ILE A 39 -10.23 -12.17 4.33
CA ILE A 39 -10.81 -13.49 4.02
C ILE A 39 -10.53 -14.49 5.15
N SER A 40 -9.29 -14.54 5.64
CA SER A 40 -8.90 -15.40 6.77
C SER A 40 -9.70 -15.07 8.04
N HIS A 41 -9.90 -13.78 8.33
CA HIS A 41 -10.69 -13.32 9.47
C HIS A 41 -12.14 -13.82 9.40
N TYR A 42 -12.83 -13.60 8.27
CA TYR A 42 -14.22 -14.06 8.08
C TYR A 42 -14.32 -15.59 8.16
N ARG A 43 -13.39 -16.32 7.53
CA ARG A 43 -13.35 -17.80 7.59
C ARG A 43 -13.18 -18.32 9.01
N ARG A 44 -12.30 -17.72 9.81
CA ARG A 44 -12.09 -18.12 11.21
C ARG A 44 -13.30 -17.84 12.09
N ARG A 45 -14.05 -16.78 11.79
CA ARG A 45 -15.29 -16.43 12.52
C ARG A 45 -16.48 -17.29 12.09
N GLY A 46 -16.42 -17.95 10.93
CA GLY A 46 -17.53 -18.70 10.35
C GLY A 46 -18.57 -17.82 9.64
N ASP A 47 -18.24 -16.54 9.44
CA ASP A 47 -19.12 -15.57 8.81
C ASP A 47 -19.05 -15.69 7.27
N PRO A 48 -20.15 -15.38 6.55
CA PRO A 48 -20.13 -15.34 5.10
C PRO A 48 -19.19 -14.24 4.59
N LEU A 49 -18.43 -14.53 3.54
CA LEU A 49 -17.57 -13.53 2.89
C LEU A 49 -18.42 -12.41 2.25
N PRO A 50 -18.07 -11.12 2.45
CA PRO A 50 -18.63 -10.01 1.70
C PRO A 50 -18.51 -10.21 0.18
N PRO A 51 -19.46 -9.73 -0.64
CA PRO A 51 -19.44 -9.92 -2.09
C PRO A 51 -18.14 -9.46 -2.77
N HIS A 52 -17.56 -8.35 -2.33
CA HIS A 52 -16.31 -7.80 -2.89
C HIS A 52 -15.05 -8.61 -2.51
N LEU A 53 -15.16 -9.60 -1.62
CA LEU A 53 -14.07 -10.53 -1.24
C LEU A 53 -14.29 -11.94 -1.80
N ARG A 54 -15.38 -12.17 -2.53
CA ARG A 54 -15.64 -13.42 -3.25
C ARG A 54 -14.92 -13.33 -4.59
N ILE A 55 -13.67 -13.80 -4.61
CA ILE A 55 -12.88 -13.97 -5.82
C ILE A 55 -13.30 -15.25 -6.53
#